data_AF-A0A7V8WB38-F1
#
_entry.id   AF-A0A7V8WB38-F1
#
_cell.length_a   1.000
_cell.length_b   1.000
_cell.length_c   1.000
_cell.angle_alpha   90.00
_cell.angle_beta   90.00
_cell.angle_gamma   90.00
#
_symmetry.space_group_name_H-M   'P 1'
#
loop_
_entity.id
_entity.type
_entity.pdbx_description
1 polymer ?
#
loop_
_entity_poly.entity_id
_entity_poly.type
_entity_poly.pdbx_seq_one_letter_code
_entity_poly.pdbx_strand_id
1 'polypeptide(L)'
;VGLGLIAEALGTFILMWAIMGLAVNPRGEAALAGVAIGGALGLAVMVFGPATGASLNPARWLGPAVASGEFSDFWLYLLGPVVGALAAALGYRALVLERRGLQSMAPKEELPG
;
A
#
# COMPACT_ATOMS: atom_id res chain seq x y z
N VAL A 1 7.29 20.35 -2.86
CA VAL A 1 7.54 19.62 -1.58
C VAL A 1 6.26 18.99 -1.03
N GLY A 2 5.27 19.76 -0.54
CA GLY A 2 4.07 19.18 0.11
C GLY A 2 3.23 18.23 -0.75
N LEU A 3 2.98 18.57 -2.01
CA LEU A 3 2.24 17.72 -2.95
C LEU A 3 2.95 16.37 -3.21
N GLY A 4 4.28 16.37 -3.21
CA GLY A 4 5.07 15.16 -3.43
C GLY A 4 4.98 14.17 -2.27
N LEU A 5 4.98 14.68 -1.03
CA LEU A 5 4.79 13.83 0.15
C LEU A 5 3.42 13.15 0.13
N ILE A 6 2.37 13.89 -0.23
CA ILE A 6 1.00 13.36 -0.34
C ILE A 6 0.92 12.31 -1.45
N ALA A 7 1.53 12.58 -2.62
CA ALA A 7 1.55 11.65 -3.74
C ALA A 7 2.24 10.33 -3.37
N GLU A 8 3.42 10.38 -2.75
CA GLU A 8 4.14 9.20 -2.29
C GLU A 8 3.36 8.42 -1.21
N ALA A 9 2.78 9.13 -0.24
CA ALA A 9 1.98 8.50 0.82
C ALA A 9 0.71 7.82 0.28
N LEU A 10 -0.05 8.49 -0.59
CA LEU A 10 -1.27 7.93 -1.17
C LEU A 10 -0.97 6.77 -2.12
N GLY A 11 0.05 6.90 -2.97
CA GLY A 11 0.48 5.82 -3.86
C GLY A 11 0.93 4.59 -3.08
N THR A 12 1.74 4.75 -2.05
CA THR A 12 2.16 3.62 -1.20
C THR A 12 1.01 3.07 -0.37
N PHE A 13 0.07 3.91 0.09
CA PHE A 13 -1.13 3.44 0.77
C PHE A 13 -1.94 2.48 -0.12
N ILE A 14 -2.21 2.88 -1.37
CA ILE A 14 -2.97 2.05 -2.33
C ILE A 14 -2.25 0.73 -2.59
N LEU A 15 -0.93 0.79 -2.84
CA LEU A 15 -0.11 -0.39 -3.05
C LEU A 15 -0.16 -1.34 -1.85
N MET A 16 0.06 -0.81 -0.64
CA MET A 16 0.10 -1.61 0.58
C MET A 16 -1.30 -2.16 0.94
N TRP A 17 -2.37 -1.41 0.65
CA TRP A 17 -3.73 -1.90 0.83
C TRP A 17 -4.03 -3.11 -0.06
N ALA A 18 -3.59 -3.09 -1.32
CA ALA A 18 -3.70 -4.24 -2.22
C ALA A 18 -2.89 -5.45 -1.72
N ILE A 19 -1.67 -5.22 -1.22
CA ILE A 19 -0.83 -6.27 -0.60
C ILE A 19 -1.55 -6.88 0.60
N MET A 20 -2.07 -6.05 1.51
CA MET A 20 -2.80 -6.53 2.69
C MET A 20 -4.03 -7.36 2.29
N GLY A 21 -4.75 -6.93 1.25
CA GLY A 21 -5.98 -7.56 0.80
C GLY A 21 -5.81 -8.92 0.13
N LEU A 22 -4.74 -9.10 -0.63
CA LEU A 22 -4.55 -10.28 -1.47
C LEU A 22 -3.44 -11.22 -1.00
N ALA A 23 -2.35 -10.67 -0.45
CA ALA A 23 -1.18 -11.46 -0.07
C ALA A 23 -1.13 -11.76 1.43
N VAL A 24 -1.60 -10.84 2.29
CA VAL A 24 -1.54 -11.00 3.76
C VAL A 24 -2.82 -11.61 4.32
N ASN A 25 -3.98 -11.18 3.80
CA ASN A 25 -5.27 -11.70 4.23
C ASN A 25 -5.38 -13.21 3.91
N PRO A 26 -5.63 -14.08 4.90
CA PRO A 26 -5.73 -15.53 4.68
C PRO A 26 -6.86 -15.97 3.75
N ARG A 27 -7.86 -15.09 3.52
CA ARG A 27 -8.96 -15.30 2.56
C ARG A 27 -8.79 -14.45 1.29
N GLY A 28 -7.63 -13.85 1.09
CA GLY A 28 -7.27 -13.16 -0.14
C GLY A 28 -6.99 -14.16 -1.25
N GLU A 29 -7.30 -13.78 -2.49
CA GLU A 29 -7.02 -14.61 -3.66
C GLU A 29 -5.54 -14.46 -4.06
N ALA A 30 -4.68 -15.28 -3.46
CA ALA A 30 -3.24 -15.22 -3.64
C ALA A 30 -2.82 -15.40 -5.12
N ALA A 31 -3.60 -16.15 -5.91
CA ALA A 31 -3.32 -16.34 -7.33
C ALA A 31 -3.41 -15.02 -8.13
N LEU A 32 -4.25 -14.08 -7.70
CA LEU A 32 -4.40 -12.77 -8.33
C LEU A 32 -3.46 -11.70 -7.76
N ALA A 33 -2.78 -11.99 -6.64
CA ALA A 33 -1.96 -11.01 -5.92
C ALA A 33 -0.92 -10.35 -6.84
N GLY A 34 -0.19 -11.13 -7.64
CA GLY A 34 0.83 -10.59 -8.54
C GLY A 34 0.29 -9.56 -9.54
N VAL A 35 -0.77 -9.92 -10.26
CA VAL A 35 -1.39 -9.02 -11.27
C VAL A 35 -2.02 -7.81 -10.62
N ALA A 36 -2.74 -7.99 -9.51
CA ALA A 36 -3.44 -6.89 -8.86
C ALA A 36 -2.48 -5.91 -8.15
N ILE A 37 -1.45 -6.41 -7.46
CA ILE A 37 -0.44 -5.57 -6.80
C ILE A 37 0.41 -4.86 -7.87
N GLY A 38 0.82 -5.56 -8.92
CA GLY A 38 1.54 -4.96 -10.05
C GLY A 38 0.69 -3.92 -10.79
N GLY A 39 -0.60 -4.19 -11.00
CA GLY A 39 -1.55 -3.25 -11.58
C GLY A 39 -1.76 -2.01 -10.71
N ALA A 40 -1.91 -2.18 -9.39
CA ALA A 40 -2.00 -1.07 -8.45
C ALA A 40 -0.74 -0.19 -8.49
N LEU A 41 0.44 -0.80 -8.51
CA LEU A 41 1.71 -0.08 -8.67
C LEU A 41 1.76 0.67 -10.01
N GLY A 42 1.42 0.00 -11.12
CA GLY A 42 1.42 0.60 -12.46
C GLY A 42 0.50 1.81 -12.56
N LEU A 43 -0.73 1.69 -12.04
CA LEU A 43 -1.69 2.80 -11.99
C LEU A 43 -1.19 3.94 -11.08
N ALA A 44 -0.63 3.62 -9.92
CA ALA A 44 -0.06 4.63 -9.03
C ALA A 44 1.10 5.38 -9.71
N VAL A 45 1.94 4.69 -10.49
CA VAL A 45 3.00 5.33 -11.29
C VAL A 45 2.42 6.23 -12.39
N MET A 46 1.36 5.81 -13.07
CA MET A 46 0.72 6.65 -14.10
C MET A 46 0.11 7.94 -13.50
N VAL A 47 -0.47 7.86 -12.31
CA VAL A 47 -1.13 9.00 -11.65
C VAL A 47 -0.14 9.90 -10.94
N PHE A 48 0.77 9.34 -10.14
CA PHE A 48 1.68 10.10 -9.27
C PHE A 48 3.06 10.34 -9.89
N GLY A 49 3.40 9.64 -10.97
CA GLY A 49 4.67 9.76 -11.69
C GLY A 49 5.02 11.20 -12.08
N PRO A 50 4.10 12.00 -12.64
CA PRO A 50 4.38 13.40 -12.98
C PRO A 50 4.73 14.29 -11.77
N ALA A 51 4.33 13.90 -10.55
CA ALA A 51 4.57 14.68 -9.34
C ALA A 51 5.92 14.36 -8.68
N THR A 52 6.32 13.09 -8.60
CA THR A 52 7.50 12.64 -7.83
C THR A 52 8.32 11.54 -8.50
N GLY A 53 7.93 11.11 -9.71
CA GLY A 53 8.46 9.88 -10.31
C GLY A 53 7.92 8.60 -9.66
N ALA A 54 6.94 8.74 -8.75
CA ALA A 54 6.23 7.68 -8.04
C ALA A 54 7.18 6.58 -7.54
N SER A 55 8.01 6.93 -6.56
CA SER A 55 8.91 5.93 -5.99
C SER A 55 8.12 4.84 -5.28
N LEU A 56 7.25 5.26 -4.37
CA LEU A 56 6.37 4.44 -3.56
C LEU A 56 7.10 3.38 -2.72
N ASN A 57 8.44 3.43 -2.71
CA ASN A 57 9.34 2.46 -2.11
C ASN A 57 10.73 3.12 -1.87
N PRO A 58 11.16 3.26 -0.61
CA PRO A 58 12.47 3.87 -0.30
C PRO A 58 13.66 3.19 -0.98
N ALA A 59 13.64 1.86 -1.11
CA ALA A 59 14.71 1.09 -1.75
C ALA A 59 14.76 1.33 -3.27
N ARG A 60 13.60 1.51 -3.92
CA ARG A 60 13.52 1.86 -5.35
C ARG A 60 14.14 3.22 -5.62
N TRP A 61 13.90 4.21 -4.76
CA TRP A 61 14.52 5.53 -4.89
C TRP A 61 16.03 5.50 -4.62
N LEU A 62 16.47 4.75 -3.60
CA LEU A 62 17.87 4.71 -3.18
C LEU A 62 18.81 4.20 -4.27
N GLY A 63 18.39 3.23 -5.08
CA GLY A 63 19.24 2.65 -6.14
C GLY A 63 19.77 3.68 -7.14
N PRO A 64 18.89 4.41 -7.85
CA PRO A 64 19.30 5.51 -8.74
C PRO A 64 20.01 6.65 -8.01
N ALA A 65 19.62 6.97 -6.77
CA ALA A 65 20.28 8.02 -5.99
C ALA A 65 21.77 7.69 -5.75
N VAL A 66 22.08 6.45 -5.35
CA VAL A 66 23.46 6.00 -5.18
C VAL A 66 24.21 5.96 -6.51
N ALA A 67 23.57 5.49 -7.59
CA ALA A 67 24.20 5.39 -8.89
C ALA A 67 24.52 6.76 -9.53
N SER A 68 23.67 7.76 -9.29
CA SER A 68 23.82 9.12 -9.82
C SER A 68 24.58 10.06 -8.89
N GLY A 69 24.69 9.72 -7.59
CA GLY A 69 25.21 10.62 -6.55
C GLY A 69 24.22 11.70 -6.11
N GLU A 70 22.97 11.66 -6.57
CA GLU A 70 21.96 12.68 -6.31
C GLU A 70 20.98 12.23 -5.23
N PHE A 71 20.99 12.92 -4.08
CA PHE A 71 20.16 12.58 -2.91
C PHE A 71 19.09 13.64 -2.60
N SER A 72 18.79 14.50 -3.58
CA SER A 72 17.72 15.50 -3.46
C SER A 72 16.41 14.87 -2.99
N ASP A 73 15.69 15.60 -2.13
CA ASP A 73 14.33 15.26 -1.69
C ASP A 73 14.17 13.89 -1.00
N PHE A 74 15.24 13.30 -0.46
CA PHE A 74 15.21 11.97 0.16
C PHE A 74 14.11 11.79 1.21
N TRP A 75 13.83 12.85 1.98
CA TRP A 75 12.81 12.83 3.03
C TRP A 75 11.43 12.51 2.47
N LEU A 76 11.11 12.93 1.24
CA LEU A 76 9.84 12.62 0.59
C LEU A 76 9.69 11.13 0.32
N TYR A 77 10.75 10.51 -0.23
CA TYR A 77 10.79 9.11 -0.62
C TYR A 77 10.98 8.15 0.56
N LEU A 78 11.32 8.67 1.74
CA LEU A 78 11.35 7.90 2.97
C LEU A 78 10.05 8.08 3.77
N LEU A 79 9.71 9.32 4.12
CA LEU A 79 8.59 9.61 5.01
C LEU A 79 7.24 9.30 4.35
N GLY A 80 7.06 9.69 3.08
CA GLY A 80 5.81 9.46 2.35
C GLY A 80 5.45 7.97 2.30
N PRO A 81 6.32 7.11 1.75
CA PRO A 81 6.05 5.68 1.68
C PRO A 81 5.87 5.01 3.04
N VAL A 82 6.68 5.37 4.05
CA VAL A 82 6.55 4.79 5.39
C VAL A 82 5.19 5.14 6.01
N VAL A 83 4.78 6.40 5.94
CA VAL A 83 3.48 6.84 6.49
C VAL A 83 2.33 6.17 5.74
N GLY A 84 2.38 6.14 4.41
CA GLY A 84 1.36 5.50 3.58
C GLY A 84 1.21 4.01 3.86
N ALA A 85 2.33 3.28 3.94
CA ALA A 85 2.35 1.85 4.23
C ALA A 85 1.80 1.54 5.63
N LEU A 86 2.22 2.28 6.66
CA LEU A 86 1.73 2.10 8.03
C LEU A 86 0.23 2.39 8.12
N ALA A 87 -0.23 3.47 7.52
CA ALA A 87 -1.66 3.82 7.49
C ALA A 87 -2.49 2.72 6.81
N ALA A 88 -2.02 2.17 5.69
CA ALA A 88 -2.70 1.07 5.00
C ALA A 88 -2.70 -0.22 5.82
N ALA A 89 -1.55 -0.63 6.38
CA ALA A 89 -1.44 -1.85 7.15
C ALA A 89 -2.30 -1.82 8.41
N LEU A 90 -2.22 -0.74 9.19
CA LEU A 90 -3.01 -0.57 10.41
C LEU A 90 -4.50 -0.40 10.09
N GLY A 91 -4.83 0.40 9.09
CA GLY A 91 -6.21 0.61 8.64
C GLY A 91 -6.86 -0.70 8.15
N TYR A 92 -6.14 -1.48 7.33
CA TYR A 92 -6.66 -2.76 6.84
C TYR A 92 -6.87 -3.75 7.99
N ARG A 93 -5.94 -3.80 8.95
CA ARG A 93 -6.08 -4.67 10.12
C ARG A 93 -7.32 -4.31 10.94
N ALA A 94 -7.48 -3.04 11.30
CA ALA A 94 -8.59 -2.58 12.13
C ALA A 94 -9.95 -2.69 11.42
N LEU A 95 -10.01 -2.31 10.14
CA LEU A 95 -11.28 -2.21 9.41
C LEU A 95 -11.73 -3.53 8.80
N VAL A 96 -10.78 -4.38 8.37
CA VAL A 96 -11.10 -5.59 7.61
C VAL A 96 -10.82 -6.85 8.41
N LEU A 97 -9.62 -7.01 8.96
CA LEU A 97 -9.25 -8.26 9.64
C LEU A 97 -9.94 -8.41 10.99
N GLU A 98 -9.93 -7.37 11.84
CA GLU A 98 -10.53 -7.40 13.18
C GLU A 98 -12.06 -7.50 13.14
N ARG A 99 -12.73 -6.70 12.28
CA ARG A 99 -14.19 -6.81 12.09
C ARG A 99 -14.62 -8.22 11.66
N ARG A 100 -13.84 -8.87 10.79
CA ARG A 100 -14.13 -10.22 10.32
C ARG A 100 -13.88 -11.29 11.40
N GLY A 101 -12.87 -11.10 12.24
CA GLY A 101 -12.65 -11.94 13.41
C GLY A 101 -13.87 -11.95 14.33
N LEU A 102 -14.41 -10.75 14.62
CA LEU A 102 -15.62 -10.59 15.43
C LEU A 102 -16.85 -11.27 14.80
N GLN A 103 -17.07 -11.13 13.48
CA GLN A 103 -18.19 -11.80 12.80
C GLN A 103 -18.09 -13.33 12.81
N SER A 104 -16.87 -13.88 12.80
CA SER A 104 -16.70 -15.34 12.88
C SER A 104 -17.00 -15.93 14.27
N MET A 105 -16.98 -15.08 15.31
CA MET A 105 -17.29 -15.45 16.69
C MET A 105 -18.75 -15.17 17.07
N ALA A 106 -19.48 -14.41 16.24
CA ALA A 106 -20.90 -14.20 16.44
C ALA A 106 -21.63 -15.55 16.31
N PRO A 107 -22.60 -15.85 17.19
CA PRO A 107 -23.42 -17.05 17.06
C PRO A 107 -24.00 -17.10 15.64
N LYS A 108 -23.85 -18.23 14.95
CA LYS A 108 -24.55 -18.45 13.68
C LYS A 108 -26.03 -18.37 13.98
N GLU A 109 -26.67 -17.27 13.65
CA GLU A 109 -28.12 -17.15 13.72
C GLU A 109 -28.69 -18.24 12.82
N GLU A 110 -29.33 -19.23 13.45
CA GLU A 110 -30.00 -20.34 12.75
C GLU A 110 -31.04 -19.72 11.83
N LEU A 111 -30.73 -19.66 10.53
CA LEU A 111 -31.70 -19.36 9.48
C LEU A 111 -32.89 -20.32 9.67
N PRO A 112 -34.13 -19.81 9.84
CA PRO A 112 -35.28 -20.69 9.79
C PRO A 112 -35.29 -21.38 8.42
N GLY A 113 -35.28 -22.72 8.46
CA GLY A 113 -35.20 -23.60 7.29
C GLY A 113 -36.40 -23.55 6.37
#